data_AF-A0A820GBV8-F1
#
_entry.id   AF-A0A820GBV8-F1
#
_cell.length_a   1.000
_cell.length_b   1.000
_cell.length_c   1.000
_cell.angle_alpha   90.00
_cell.angle_beta   90.00
_cell.angle_gamma   90.00
#
_symmetry.space_group_name_H-M   'P 1'
#
loop_
_entity.id
_entity.type
_entity.pdbx_description
1 polymer ?
#
loop_
_entity_poly.entity_id
_entity_poly.type
_entity_poly.pdbx_seq_one_letter_code
_entity_poly.pdbx_strand_id
1 'polypeptide(L)' 'MIVLKPTEQTPLSALYCAALIKEARFPPDVINIIPGDGPECDYAIAVHAHIDKVACTSPVEVRIFTNKTKKNVIPLHL' A
#
# COMPACT_ATOMS: atom_id res chain seq x y z
N MET A 1 -1.44 -2.42 -11.86
CA MET A 1 -1.92 -3.12 -10.65
C MET A 1 -1.75 -2.21 -9.45
N ILE A 2 -2.55 -2.39 -8.41
CA ILE A 2 -2.46 -1.66 -7.15
C ILE A 2 -2.27 -2.66 -6.02
N VAL A 3 -1.37 -2.36 -5.10
CA VAL A 3 -1.26 -3.04 -3.81
C VAL A 3 -1.61 -2.02 -2.73
N LEU A 4 -2.67 -2.30 -1.96
CA LEU A 4 -3.09 -1.48 -0.84
C LEU A 4 -2.76 -2.19 0.47
N LYS A 5 -1.88 -1.58 1.26
CA LYS A 5 -1.63 -1.98 2.65
C LYS A 5 -2.41 -1.06 3.59
N PRO A 6 -3.51 -1.52 4.23
CA PRO A 6 -4.18 -0.73 5.26
C PRO A 6 -3.36 -0.73 6.56
N THR A 7 -3.60 0.23 7.44
CA THR A 7 -3.05 0.21 8.80
C THR A 7 -3.45 -1.07 9.53
N GLU A 8 -2.49 -1.64 10.25
CA GLU A 8 -2.66 -2.83 11.09
C GLU A 8 -3.70 -2.66 12.20
N GLN A 9 -3.93 -1.43 12.67
CA GLN A 9 -4.87 -1.17 13.75
C GLN A 9 -6.34 -1.24 13.31
N THR A 10 -6.63 -0.90 12.04
CA THR A 10 -7.99 -0.81 11.53
C THR A 10 -8.16 -1.38 10.10
N PRO A 11 -7.80 -2.65 9.84
CA PRO A 11 -7.79 -3.21 8.48
C PRO A 11 -9.17 -3.63 7.94
N LEU A 12 -10.18 -3.77 8.81
CA LEU A 12 -11.44 -4.45 8.49
C LEU A 12 -12.20 -3.81 7.32
N SER A 13 -12.27 -2.48 7.25
CA SER A 13 -12.96 -1.79 6.16
C SER A 13 -12.28 -2.04 4.81
N ALA A 14 -10.94 -2.07 4.77
CA ALA A 14 -10.20 -2.35 3.55
C ALA A 14 -10.38 -3.81 3.10
N LEU A 15 -10.42 -4.76 4.05
CA LEU A 15 -10.71 -6.15 3.75
C LEU A 15 -12.16 -6.36 3.28
N TYR A 16 -13.11 -5.61 3.81
CA TYR A 16 -14.48 -5.62 3.31
C TYR A 16 -14.55 -5.07 1.88
N CYS A 17 -13.83 -3.98 1.58
CA CYS A 17 -13.67 -3.51 0.20
C CYS A 17 -13.07 -4.58 -0.73
N ALA A 18 -12.14 -5.43 -0.25
CA ALA A 18 -11.61 -6.54 -1.04
C ALA A 18 -12.71 -7.54 -1.44
N ALA A 19 -13.65 -7.83 -0.55
CA ALA A 19 -14.79 -8.69 -0.86
C ALA A 19 -15.68 -8.06 -1.94
N LEU A 20 -15.97 -6.76 -1.84
CA LEU A 20 -16.74 -6.03 -2.85
C LEU A 20 -16.03 -5.98 -4.21
N ILE A 21 -14.70 -5.82 -4.24
CA ILE A 21 -13.91 -5.87 -5.48
C ILE A 21 -14.04 -7.23 -6.15
N LYS A 22 -14.03 -8.32 -5.37
CA LYS A 22 -14.23 -9.67 -5.89
C LYS A 22 -15.63 -9.85 -6.47
N GLU A 23 -16.66 -9.33 -5.81
CA GLU A 23 -18.04 -9.35 -6.31
C GLU A 23 -18.20 -8.54 -7.60
N ALA A 24 -17.49 -7.41 -7.71
CA ALA A 24 -17.48 -6.55 -8.89
C ALA A 24 -16.74 -7.15 -10.11
N ARG A 25 -16.08 -8.31 -9.96
CA ARG A 25 -15.39 -9.05 -11.04
C ARG A 25 -14.33 -8.23 -11.78
N PHE A 26 -13.54 -7.44 -11.05
CA PHE A 26 -12.30 -6.90 -11.59
C PHE A 26 -11.41 -8.05 -12.09
N PRO A 27 -10.59 -7.83 -13.14
CA PRO A 27 -9.63 -8.84 -13.56
C PRO A 27 -8.72 -9.24 -12.38
N PRO A 28 -8.30 -10.51 -12.30
CA PRO A 28 -7.42 -10.97 -11.24
C PRO A 28 -6.14 -10.13 -11.16
N ASP A 29 -5.61 -9.96 -9.96
CA ASP A 29 -4.36 -9.27 -9.64
C ASP A 29 -4.30 -7.76 -9.95
N VAL A 30 -5.40 -7.15 -10.43
CA VAL A 30 -5.46 -5.69 -10.64
C VAL A 30 -5.43 -4.93 -9.33
N ILE A 31 -6.09 -5.46 -8.29
CA ILE A 31 -6.13 -4.88 -6.93
C ILE A 31 -5.80 -5.98 -5.92
N ASN A 32 -4.76 -5.75 -5.13
CA ASN A 32 -4.35 -6.61 -4.03
C ASN A 32 -4.45 -5.82 -2.73
N ILE A 33 -5.20 -6.32 -1.74
CA ILE A 33 -5.30 -5.71 -0.41
C ILE A 33 -4.61 -6.64 0.57
N ILE A 34 -3.50 -6.18 1.14
CA ILE A 34 -2.60 -7.00 1.96
C ILE A 34 -2.40 -6.29 3.30
N PRO A 35 -3.12 -6.70 4.36
CA PRO A 35 -2.78 -6.29 5.71
C PRO A 35 -1.38 -6.82 6.04
N GLY A 36 -0.57 -5.99 6.69
CA GLY A 36 0.78 -6.35 7.06
C GLY A 36 1.31 -5.42 8.14
N ASP A 37 2.08 -5.98 9.06
CA ASP A 37 2.51 -5.26 10.25
C ASP A 37 3.85 -4.56 10.07
N GLY A 38 3.91 -3.35 10.62
CA GLY A 38 5.16 -2.72 11.04
C GLY A 38 6.15 -2.30 9.93
N PRO A 39 7.33 -1.82 10.36
CA PRO A 39 8.32 -1.19 9.48
C PRO A 39 9.01 -2.14 8.50
N GLU A 40 8.88 -3.47 8.69
CA GLU A 40 9.39 -4.47 7.77
C GLU A 40 8.57 -4.51 6.47
N CYS A 41 7.24 -4.43 6.57
CA CYS A 41 6.36 -4.37 5.41
C CYS A 41 6.61 -3.08 4.62
N ASP A 42 6.70 -1.94 5.32
CA ASP A 42 7.01 -0.65 4.70
C ASP A 42 8.38 -0.68 4.01
N TYR A 43 9.38 -1.31 4.64
CA TYR A 43 10.69 -1.49 4.03
C TYR A 43 10.63 -2.34 2.76
N ALA A 44 9.91 -3.47 2.80
CA ALA A 44 9.77 -4.34 1.64
C ALA A 44 9.11 -3.59 0.48
N ILE A 45 8.03 -2.84 0.73
CA ILE A 45 7.37 -1.98 -0.27
C ILE A 45 8.33 -0.92 -0.80
N ALA A 46 9.13 -0.32 0.08
CA ALA A 46 10.08 0.71 -0.28
C ALA A 46 11.11 0.18 -1.30
N VAL A 47 11.73 -0.96 -1.02
CA VAL A 47 12.86 -1.44 -1.82
C VAL A 47 12.46 -2.37 -2.96
N HIS A 48 11.16 -2.64 -3.16
CA HIS A 48 10.70 -3.59 -4.15
C HIS A 48 10.94 -3.10 -5.58
N ALA A 49 11.75 -3.83 -6.35
CA ALA A 49 12.18 -3.43 -7.69
C ALA A 49 11.04 -3.28 -8.72
N HIS A 50 9.89 -3.91 -8.48
CA HIS A 50 8.73 -3.86 -9.37
C HIS A 50 7.65 -2.85 -8.96
N ILE A 51 7.89 -2.02 -7.94
CA ILE A 51 6.97 -0.96 -7.55
C ILE A 51 7.39 0.34 -8.24
N ASP A 52 6.55 0.80 -9.17
CA ASP A 52 6.82 2.03 -9.91
C ASP A 52 6.61 3.28 -9.07
N LYS A 53 5.61 3.28 -8.17
CA LYS A 53 5.20 4.43 -7.37
C LYS A 53 4.66 3.98 -6.01
N VAL A 54 4.92 4.76 -4.97
CA VAL A 54 4.34 4.60 -3.64
C VAL A 54 3.54 5.84 -3.29
N ALA A 55 2.30 5.67 -2.86
CA ALA A 55 1.47 6.75 -2.35
C ALA A 55 1.10 6.45 -0.90
N CYS A 56 1.38 7.38 0.01
CA CYS A 56 1.08 7.23 1.44
C CYS A 56 0.55 8.54 2.02
N THR A 57 -0.28 8.39 3.06
CA THR A 57 -0.95 9.49 3.76
C THR A 57 -0.23 9.87 5.04
N SER A 58 0.57 8.95 5.60
CA SER A 58 1.33 9.21 6.83
C SER A 58 2.66 9.91 6.52
N PRO A 59 2.94 11.08 7.12
CA PRO A 59 4.22 11.77 6.91
C PRO A 59 5.41 11.01 7.53
N VAL A 60 5.15 10.14 8.51
CA VAL A 60 6.17 9.23 9.07
C VAL A 60 6.59 8.22 8.02
N GLU A 61 5.62 7.61 7.33
CA GLU A 61 5.87 6.68 6.24
C GLU A 61 6.55 7.37 5.06
N VAL A 62 6.09 8.56 4.64
CA VAL A 62 6.73 9.34 3.56
C VAL A 62 8.22 9.48 3.83
N ARG A 63 8.63 9.81 5.07
CA ARG A 63 10.03 9.94 5.47
C ARG A 63 10.79 8.61 5.41
N ILE A 64 10.15 7.51 5.84
CA ILE A 64 10.77 6.18 5.76
C ILE A 64 11.00 5.80 4.29
N PHE A 65 9.99 6.00 3.43
CA PHE A 65 10.09 5.70 2.01
C PHE A 65 11.13 6.59 1.31
N THR A 66 11.15 7.90 1.54
CA THR A 66 12.13 8.79 0.87
C THR A 66 13.57 8.56 1.31
N ASN A 67 13.81 8.11 2.54
CA ASN A 67 15.15 7.76 3.01
C ASN A 67 15.66 6.42 2.44
N LYS A 68 14.75 5.51 2.09
CA LYS A 68 15.09 4.15 1.66
C LYS A 68 14.88 3.88 0.17
N THR A 69 14.05 4.67 -0.51
CA THR A 69 13.75 4.58 -1.95
C THR A 69 14.29 5.80 -2.68
N LYS A 70 14.83 5.61 -3.88
CA LYS A 70 15.52 6.72 -4.57
C LYS A 70 14.60 7.64 -5.36
N LYS A 71 13.45 7.21 -5.89
CA LYS A 71 12.55 8.05 -6.70
C LYS A 71 11.14 7.42 -6.69
N ASN A 72 10.08 8.23 -6.58
CA ASN A 72 8.66 7.89 -6.82
C ASN A 72 7.72 7.71 -5.60
N VAL A 73 7.98 8.39 -4.48
CA VAL A 73 7.00 8.56 -3.40
C VAL A 73 6.12 9.78 -3.67
N ILE A 74 4.81 9.63 -3.59
CA ILE A 74 3.81 10.69 -3.77
C ILE A 74 3.09 10.88 -2.43
N PRO A 75 3.28 12.02 -1.75
CA PRO A 75 2.50 12.33 -0.56
C PRO A 75 1.05 12.59 -0.95
N LEU A 76 0.12 11.86 -0.33
CA LEU A 76 -1.31 12.10 -0.50
C LEU A 76 -1.78 13.12 0.53
N HIS A 77 -2.46 14.15 0.04
CA HIS A 77 -3.26 15.04 0.88
C HIS A 77 -4.71 14.56 0.76
N LEU A 78 -5.31 14.19 1.88
CA LEU A 78 -6.72 13.82 1.99
C LEU A 78 -7.52 14.99 2.58
#